data_AF-A0DCH7-F1
#
_entry.id   AF-A0DCH7-F1
#
_cell.length_a   1.000
_cell.length_b   1.000
_cell.length_c   1.000
_cell.angle_alpha   90.00
_cell.angle_beta   90.00
_cell.angle_gamma   90.00
#
_symmetry.space_group_name_H-M   'P 1'
#
loop_
_entity.id
_entity.type
_entity.pdbx_description
1 polymer ?
#
loop_
_entity_poly.entity_id
_entity_poly.type
_entity_poly.pdbx_seq_one_letter_code
_entity_poly.pdbx_strand_id
1 'polypeptide(L)'
;MKQNKQVKNIHIRSKELADQQRELQNEKKSLIQLQEFDYSAKPYVDFEYIKLKQIKSIKLSDSGSRGVLFIDSENGAIVLKLSGQVSVELYLNKLAQALDIKTTQMKCLKWLDLEMQELRNDILFAASSDEVLSHRLKQKLKAAYFEMVEYVPGLQLYYFQGERAKIIFNQERLFSLGKIIGFDIFIHNGDRFPLPIWRSVGNAYNVILKVIDEKQEDMFNFNNTNLNFECFYSIDPQTILKQHDSSIQDKILNAYIEKVQKFLQDLCDDIKTNELNCLETFEDFIFEQIQYKLSKEELLIVKKGILYQIQKIVQFGIENIIKIQQELLLPDFQDWMDSYNSCLNQIHIEFHQKLITVFTDIINTNSEIFQTL
;
A
#
# COMPACT_ATOMS: atom_id res chain seq x y z
N MET A 1 -38.85 15.13 -53.06
CA MET A 1 -37.82 14.20 -53.58
C MET A 1 -36.37 14.63 -53.33
N LYS A 2 -35.98 15.92 -53.43
CA LYS A 2 -34.58 16.36 -53.23
C LYS A 2 -34.06 16.19 -51.79
N GLN A 3 -34.89 16.43 -50.76
CA GLN A 3 -34.51 16.23 -49.34
C GLN A 3 -34.14 14.77 -49.01
N ASN A 4 -34.85 13.78 -49.56
CA ASN A 4 -34.57 12.36 -49.30
C ASN A 4 -33.24 11.87 -49.89
N LYS A 5 -32.72 12.52 -50.96
CA LYS A 5 -31.38 12.21 -51.49
C LYS A 5 -30.28 12.76 -50.59
N GLN A 6 -30.50 13.92 -49.98
CA GLN A 6 -29.53 14.58 -49.12
C GLN A 6 -29.34 13.82 -47.79
N VAL A 7 -30.42 13.32 -47.18
CA VAL A 7 -30.35 12.48 -45.96
C VAL A 7 -29.65 11.14 -46.22
N LYS A 8 -29.91 10.49 -47.36
CA LYS A 8 -29.20 9.24 -47.73
C LYS A 8 -27.70 9.45 -47.92
N ASN A 9 -27.28 10.55 -48.54
CA ASN A 9 -25.87 10.87 -48.72
C ASN A 9 -25.16 11.17 -47.38
N ILE A 10 -25.84 11.82 -46.43
CA ILE A 10 -25.29 12.04 -45.09
C ILE A 10 -25.08 10.72 -44.35
N HIS A 11 -26.04 9.79 -44.45
CA HIS A 11 -25.93 8.50 -43.78
C HIS A 11 -24.81 7.61 -44.35
N ILE A 12 -24.66 7.58 -45.68
CA ILE A 12 -23.57 6.85 -46.35
C ILE A 12 -22.21 7.42 -45.92
N ARG A 13 -22.04 8.75 -45.98
CA ARG A 13 -20.78 9.41 -45.59
C ARG A 13 -20.45 9.20 -44.11
N SER A 14 -21.46 9.22 -43.24
CA SER A 14 -21.30 8.93 -41.81
C SER A 14 -20.84 7.48 -41.57
N LYS A 15 -21.39 6.52 -42.32
CA LYS A 15 -20.97 5.12 -42.27
C LYS A 15 -19.54 4.92 -42.78
N GLU A 16 -19.19 5.50 -43.93
CA GLU A 16 -17.82 5.45 -44.48
C GLU A 16 -16.79 6.05 -43.51
N LEU A 17 -17.10 7.18 -42.88
CA LEU A 17 -16.26 7.78 -41.84
C LEU A 17 -16.09 6.85 -40.63
N ALA A 18 -17.17 6.20 -40.18
CA ALA A 18 -17.10 5.26 -39.07
C ALA A 18 -16.29 4.00 -39.41
N ASP A 19 -16.41 3.49 -40.64
CA ASP A 19 -15.66 2.32 -41.11
C ASP A 19 -14.16 2.66 -41.29
N GLN A 20 -13.81 3.82 -41.87
CA GLN A 20 -12.43 4.30 -41.94
C GLN A 20 -11.80 4.49 -40.56
N GLN A 21 -12.55 5.04 -39.59
CA GLN A 21 -12.08 5.16 -38.21
C GLN A 21 -11.84 3.80 -37.56
N ARG A 22 -12.67 2.78 -37.87
CA ARG A 22 -12.48 1.41 -37.39
C ARG A 22 -11.25 0.74 -38.01
N GLU A 23 -11.04 0.90 -39.32
CA GLU A 23 -9.84 0.37 -39.99
C GLU A 23 -8.57 0.98 -39.40
N LEU A 24 -8.51 2.31 -39.26
CA LEU A 24 -7.38 2.99 -38.61
C LEU A 24 -7.19 2.55 -37.15
N GLN A 25 -8.27 2.30 -36.41
CA GLN A 25 -8.18 1.76 -35.05
C GLN A 25 -7.66 0.32 -35.04
N ASN A 26 -8.08 -0.53 -35.98
CA ASN A 26 -7.64 -1.92 -36.06
C ASN A 26 -6.17 -2.02 -36.49
N GLU A 27 -5.74 -1.19 -37.44
CA GLU A 27 -4.32 -1.07 -37.82
C GLU A 27 -3.49 -0.64 -36.62
N LYS A 28 -3.92 0.40 -35.88
CA LYS A 28 -3.25 0.82 -34.64
C LYS A 28 -3.20 -0.28 -33.59
N LYS A 29 -4.28 -1.05 -33.41
CA LYS A 29 -4.30 -2.18 -32.46
C LYS A 29 -3.31 -3.27 -32.83
N SER A 30 -3.19 -3.59 -34.12
CA SER A 30 -2.26 -4.62 -34.61
C SER A 30 -0.78 -4.28 -34.38
N LEU A 31 -0.47 -3.01 -34.14
CA LEU A 31 0.89 -2.53 -33.87
C LEU A 31 1.25 -2.50 -32.38
N ILE A 32 0.28 -2.59 -31.47
CA ILE A 32 0.53 -2.52 -30.03
C ILE A 32 0.83 -3.93 -29.53
N GLN A 33 2.12 -4.26 -29.50
CA GLN A 33 2.62 -5.43 -28.80
C GLN A 33 3.05 -5.01 -27.39
N LEU A 34 2.34 -5.52 -26.38
CA LEU A 34 2.72 -5.30 -24.98
C LEU A 34 4.09 -5.94 -24.71
N GLN A 35 4.93 -5.20 -24.01
CA GLN A 35 6.22 -5.66 -23.53
C GLN A 35 6.07 -6.39 -22.19
N GLU A 36 7.13 -7.07 -21.74
CA GLU A 36 7.22 -7.49 -20.35
C GLU A 36 7.29 -6.26 -19.44
N PHE A 37 6.71 -6.36 -18.24
CA PHE A 37 6.74 -5.26 -17.28
C PHE A 37 8.15 -5.06 -16.72
N ASP A 38 8.66 -3.83 -16.87
CA ASP A 38 9.94 -3.40 -16.33
C ASP A 38 9.80 -3.04 -14.84
N TYR A 39 10.36 -3.85 -13.96
CA TYR A 39 10.35 -3.63 -12.51
C TYR A 39 11.30 -2.51 -12.04
N SER A 40 12.11 -1.96 -12.94
CA SER A 40 12.85 -0.72 -12.73
C SER A 40 12.12 0.51 -13.28
N ALA A 41 10.89 0.35 -13.79
CA ALA A 41 10.09 1.46 -14.29
C ALA A 41 9.93 2.55 -13.22
N LYS A 42 10.06 3.80 -13.67
CA LYS A 42 9.94 4.96 -12.79
C LYS A 42 8.48 5.11 -12.34
N PRO A 43 8.21 5.52 -11.09
CA PRO A 43 6.85 5.84 -10.65
C PRO A 43 6.21 6.91 -11.54
N TYR A 44 4.91 6.79 -11.77
CA TYR A 44 4.12 7.86 -12.37
C TYR A 44 4.12 9.10 -11.47
N VAL A 45 4.37 10.28 -12.05
CA VAL A 45 4.63 11.51 -11.26
C VAL A 45 3.35 12.25 -10.85
N ASP A 46 2.31 12.27 -11.69
CA ASP A 46 1.10 13.08 -11.47
C ASP A 46 -0.08 12.23 -10.95
N PHE A 47 -0.22 12.11 -9.64
CA PHE A 47 -1.30 11.34 -9.02
C PHE A 47 -2.66 12.05 -9.02
N GLU A 48 -2.72 13.33 -9.34
CA GLU A 48 -3.96 14.11 -9.31
C GLU A 48 -4.82 13.84 -10.54
N TYR A 49 -4.19 13.70 -11.72
CA TYR A 49 -4.90 13.46 -12.96
C TYR A 49 -4.16 12.48 -13.89
N ILE A 50 -4.73 11.28 -14.02
CA ILE A 50 -4.10 10.18 -14.75
C ILE A 50 -4.41 10.29 -16.24
N LYS A 51 -3.34 10.32 -17.04
CA LYS A 51 -3.40 10.14 -18.49
C LYS A 51 -2.31 9.19 -18.92
N LEU A 52 -2.67 7.91 -19.06
CA LEU A 52 -1.74 6.90 -19.55
C LEU A 52 -1.55 7.04 -21.05
N LYS A 53 -0.50 7.77 -21.44
CA LYS A 53 -0.07 7.80 -22.83
C LYS A 53 0.77 6.56 -23.12
N GLN A 54 0.40 5.83 -24.18
CA GLN A 54 1.16 4.71 -24.71
C GLN A 54 1.54 3.69 -23.64
N ILE A 55 0.55 2.93 -23.16
CA ILE A 55 0.79 1.80 -22.25
C ILE A 55 1.75 0.82 -22.93
N LYS A 56 2.92 0.60 -22.32
CA LYS A 56 4.00 -0.25 -22.83
C LYS A 56 3.80 -1.70 -22.39
N SER A 57 3.42 -1.89 -21.13
CA SER A 57 3.22 -3.21 -20.54
C SER A 57 2.07 -3.19 -19.53
N ILE A 58 1.40 -4.33 -19.41
CA ILE A 58 0.40 -4.59 -18.38
C ILE A 58 0.73 -5.96 -17.80
N LYS A 59 0.97 -6.01 -16.49
CA LYS A 59 1.18 -7.26 -15.77
C LYS A 59 0.12 -7.45 -14.71
N LEU A 60 -0.62 -8.54 -14.80
CA LEU A 60 -1.51 -8.96 -13.74
C LEU A 60 -0.69 -9.78 -12.74
N SER A 61 -0.72 -9.39 -11.46
CA SER A 61 -0.06 -10.15 -10.40
C SER A 61 -0.63 -11.56 -10.32
N ASP A 62 0.26 -12.55 -10.28
CA ASP A 62 -0.08 -13.94 -10.03
C ASP A 62 -0.34 -14.22 -8.54
N SER A 63 0.08 -13.29 -7.67
CA SER A 63 -0.14 -13.35 -6.23
C SER A 63 -1.28 -12.41 -5.79
N GLY A 64 -1.97 -12.80 -4.71
CA GLY A 64 -3.04 -12.04 -4.08
C GLY A 64 -4.46 -12.45 -4.49
N SER A 65 -5.42 -12.17 -3.62
CA SER A 65 -6.79 -12.69 -3.74
C SER A 65 -7.71 -11.87 -4.65
N ARG A 66 -7.36 -10.62 -4.98
CA ARG A 66 -8.30 -9.67 -5.62
C ARG A 66 -7.84 -9.06 -6.93
N GLY A 67 -6.58 -9.23 -7.31
CA GLY A 67 -6.02 -8.76 -8.59
C GLY A 67 -5.33 -7.41 -8.42
N VAL A 68 -4.01 -7.46 -8.53
CA VAL A 68 -3.14 -6.29 -8.60
C VAL A 68 -2.66 -6.20 -10.05
N LEU A 69 -2.78 -5.02 -10.66
CA LEU A 69 -2.34 -4.75 -12.02
C LEU A 69 -1.19 -3.76 -11.97
N PHE A 70 -0.07 -4.13 -12.55
CA PHE A 70 1.04 -3.22 -12.83
C PHE A 70 0.89 -2.71 -14.25
N ILE A 71 0.95 -1.40 -14.42
CA ILE A 71 0.79 -0.75 -15.72
C ILE A 71 1.96 0.19 -15.92
N ASP A 72 2.77 -0.05 -16.95
CA ASP A 72 3.85 0.85 -17.35
C ASP A 72 3.46 1.64 -18.61
N SER A 73 3.82 2.91 -18.63
CA SER A 73 3.48 3.86 -19.68
C SER A 73 4.68 4.76 -20.02
N GLU A 74 4.51 5.68 -20.95
CA GLU A 74 5.54 6.71 -21.19
C GLU A 74 5.74 7.65 -20.00
N ASN A 75 4.71 7.84 -19.18
CA ASN A 75 4.72 8.78 -18.06
C ASN A 75 5.16 8.12 -16.73
N GLY A 76 5.47 6.83 -16.74
CA GLY A 76 5.82 6.03 -15.57
C GLY A 76 4.79 4.95 -15.26
N ALA A 77 5.10 4.17 -14.23
CA ALA A 77 4.33 3.02 -13.79
C ALA A 77 3.37 3.36 -12.65
N ILE A 78 2.22 2.70 -12.68
CA ILE A 78 1.22 2.71 -11.60
C ILE A 78 0.82 1.28 -11.23
N VAL A 79 0.22 1.16 -10.05
CA VAL A 79 -0.43 -0.07 -9.61
C VAL A 79 -1.93 0.20 -9.46
N LEU A 80 -2.76 -0.64 -10.08
CA LEU A 80 -4.19 -0.69 -9.81
C LEU A 80 -4.51 -1.93 -8.98
N LYS A 81 -5.04 -1.73 -7.79
CA LYS A 81 -5.47 -2.81 -6.91
C LYS A 81 -6.99 -2.81 -6.81
N LEU A 82 -7.54 -4.01 -6.93
CA LEU A 82 -8.93 -4.25 -6.59
C LEU A 82 -8.96 -4.64 -5.11
N SER A 83 -9.52 -3.79 -4.26
CA SER A 83 -9.81 -4.17 -2.87
C SER A 83 -11.30 -4.10 -2.62
N GLY A 84 -11.79 -4.97 -1.75
CA GLY A 84 -13.13 -4.85 -1.18
C GLY A 84 -13.20 -3.85 -0.03
N GLN A 85 -12.07 -3.26 0.37
CA GLN A 85 -11.93 -2.38 1.53
C GLN A 85 -11.17 -1.10 1.18
N VAL A 86 -11.40 -0.56 -0.03
CA VAL A 86 -10.70 0.62 -0.56
C VAL A 86 -10.69 1.80 0.41
N SER A 87 -11.82 2.06 1.07
CA SER A 87 -11.94 3.15 2.03
C SER A 87 -11.08 2.95 3.28
N VAL A 88 -10.96 1.70 3.76
CA VAL A 88 -10.14 1.36 4.92
C VAL A 88 -8.66 1.48 4.57
N GLU A 89 -8.24 0.92 3.45
CA GLU A 89 -6.84 0.98 3.00
C GLU A 89 -6.40 2.42 2.75
N LEU A 90 -7.23 3.23 2.08
CA LEU A 90 -6.96 4.64 1.85
C LEU A 90 -6.89 5.43 3.16
N TYR A 91 -7.80 5.18 4.11
CA TYR A 91 -7.73 5.78 5.45
C TYR A 91 -6.42 5.43 6.16
N LEU A 92 -6.04 4.15 6.21
CA LEU A 92 -4.83 3.73 6.89
C LEU A 92 -3.58 4.28 6.18
N ASN A 93 -3.58 4.38 4.86
CA ASN A 93 -2.50 5.01 4.09
C ASN A 93 -2.36 6.51 4.41
N LYS A 94 -3.47 7.27 4.44
CA LYS A 94 -3.47 8.69 4.80
C LYS A 94 -3.03 8.92 6.24
N LEU A 95 -3.50 8.08 7.16
CA LEU A 95 -3.09 8.11 8.55
C LEU A 95 -1.59 7.83 8.71
N ALA A 96 -1.06 6.83 8.00
CA ALA A 96 0.36 6.52 7.97
C ALA A 96 1.19 7.71 7.46
N GLN A 97 0.77 8.36 6.37
CA GLN A 97 1.42 9.57 5.83
C GLN A 97 1.40 10.73 6.83
N ALA A 98 0.27 11.00 7.47
CA ALA A 98 0.14 12.04 8.50
C ALA A 98 1.06 11.79 9.71
N LEU A 99 1.32 10.51 9.99
CA LEU A 99 2.22 10.03 11.02
C LEU A 99 3.67 9.83 10.53
N ASP A 100 3.99 10.30 9.31
CA ASP A 100 5.33 10.25 8.69
C ASP A 100 5.90 8.82 8.56
N ILE A 101 5.01 7.85 8.34
CA ILE A 101 5.39 6.54 7.86
C ILE A 101 5.51 6.61 6.34
N LYS A 102 6.60 6.07 5.80
CA LYS A 102 6.80 5.99 4.36
C LYS A 102 5.84 4.95 3.79
N THR A 103 4.86 5.44 3.04
CA THR A 103 3.90 4.65 2.29
C THR A 103 3.86 5.15 0.85
N THR A 104 3.22 4.38 -0.02
CA THR A 104 2.91 4.81 -1.39
C THR A 104 1.86 5.91 -1.40
N GLN A 105 1.87 6.77 -2.42
CA GLN A 105 0.69 7.57 -2.72
C GLN A 105 -0.47 6.65 -3.12
N MET A 106 -1.69 7.01 -2.68
CA MET A 106 -2.88 6.23 -2.94
C MET A 106 -4.08 7.15 -3.24
N LYS A 107 -4.90 6.73 -4.19
CA LYS A 107 -6.14 7.42 -4.61
C LYS A 107 -7.23 6.39 -4.89
N CYS A 108 -8.46 6.69 -4.47
CA CYS A 108 -9.64 5.92 -4.85
C CYS A 108 -10.17 6.41 -6.21
N LEU A 109 -10.29 5.52 -7.19
CA LEU A 109 -10.94 5.77 -8.46
C LEU A 109 -12.35 5.17 -8.43
N LYS A 110 -13.35 6.00 -8.68
CA LYS A 110 -14.76 5.57 -8.65
C LYS A 110 -15.20 5.16 -10.04
N TRP A 111 -16.04 4.14 -10.13
CA TRP A 111 -16.53 3.60 -11.40
C TRP A 111 -17.13 4.65 -12.31
N LEU A 112 -17.90 5.60 -11.77
CA LEU A 112 -18.59 6.62 -12.55
C LEU A 112 -17.72 7.82 -12.91
N ASP A 113 -16.49 7.91 -12.37
CA ASP A 113 -15.59 9.02 -12.67
C ASP A 113 -15.08 8.91 -14.12
N LEU A 114 -15.02 10.06 -14.80
CA LEU A 114 -14.51 10.13 -16.17
C LEU A 114 -13.07 9.60 -16.26
N GLU A 115 -12.23 9.95 -15.29
CA GLU A 115 -10.84 9.49 -15.18
C GLU A 115 -10.76 7.96 -15.14
N MET A 116 -11.61 7.28 -14.36
CA MET A 116 -11.64 5.83 -14.29
C MET A 116 -12.11 5.20 -15.61
N GLN A 117 -13.10 5.80 -16.27
CA GLN A 117 -13.58 5.32 -17.57
C GLN A 117 -12.52 5.47 -18.66
N GLU A 118 -11.81 6.60 -18.69
CA GLU A 118 -10.68 6.84 -19.61
C GLU A 118 -9.57 5.80 -19.37
N LEU A 119 -9.12 5.66 -18.11
CA LEU A 119 -8.09 4.70 -17.73
C LEU A 119 -8.45 3.25 -18.10
N ARG A 120 -9.70 2.84 -17.84
CA ARG A 120 -10.20 1.51 -18.22
C ARG A 120 -10.17 1.29 -19.73
N ASN A 121 -10.58 2.29 -20.51
CA ASN A 121 -10.58 2.19 -21.97
C ASN A 121 -9.15 2.07 -22.50
N ASP A 122 -8.20 2.84 -21.96
CA ASP A 122 -6.79 2.78 -22.33
C ASP A 122 -6.19 1.40 -22.04
N ILE A 123 -6.45 0.85 -20.85
CA ILE A 123 -6.00 -0.50 -20.45
C ILE A 123 -6.57 -1.58 -21.38
N LEU A 124 -7.89 -1.54 -21.64
CA LEU A 124 -8.54 -2.53 -22.49
C LEU A 124 -8.12 -2.41 -23.97
N PHE A 125 -7.83 -1.19 -24.43
CA PHE A 125 -7.30 -0.95 -25.76
C PHE A 125 -5.87 -1.50 -25.89
N ALA A 126 -5.00 -1.20 -24.92
CA ALA A 126 -3.62 -1.70 -24.91
C ALA A 126 -3.55 -3.23 -24.83
N ALA A 127 -4.43 -3.85 -24.05
CA ALA A 127 -4.52 -5.31 -23.96
C ALA A 127 -5.28 -5.97 -25.12
N SER A 128 -5.76 -5.23 -26.12
CA SER A 128 -6.64 -5.79 -27.14
C SER A 128 -5.96 -6.75 -28.13
N SER A 129 -4.62 -6.72 -28.20
CA SER A 129 -3.81 -7.66 -28.99
C SER A 129 -3.60 -9.01 -28.29
N ASP A 130 -3.83 -9.11 -26.97
CA ASP A 130 -3.78 -10.35 -26.18
C ASP A 130 -5.20 -10.73 -25.74
N GLU A 131 -5.81 -11.71 -26.41
CA GLU A 131 -7.20 -12.12 -26.15
C GLU A 131 -7.40 -12.64 -24.71
N VAL A 132 -6.43 -13.37 -24.17
CA VAL A 132 -6.50 -13.96 -22.82
C VAL A 132 -6.43 -12.87 -21.77
N LEU A 133 -5.45 -11.97 -21.88
CA LEU A 133 -5.30 -10.82 -21.00
C LEU A 133 -6.53 -9.91 -21.09
N SER A 134 -6.97 -9.57 -22.30
CA SER A 134 -8.17 -8.74 -22.53
C SER A 134 -9.41 -9.33 -21.85
N HIS A 135 -9.62 -10.65 -21.97
CA HIS A 135 -10.75 -11.33 -21.32
C HIS A 135 -10.67 -11.23 -19.79
N ARG A 136 -9.49 -11.50 -19.20
CA ARG A 136 -9.28 -11.40 -17.74
C ARG A 136 -9.51 -9.97 -17.24
N LEU A 137 -9.00 -8.97 -17.96
CA LEU A 137 -9.14 -7.56 -17.61
C LEU A 137 -10.59 -7.09 -17.69
N LYS A 138 -11.36 -7.50 -18.70
CA LYS A 138 -12.78 -7.11 -18.84
C LYS A 138 -13.63 -7.49 -17.63
N GLN A 139 -13.32 -8.57 -16.93
CA GLN A 139 -14.05 -8.96 -15.73
C GLN A 139 -13.54 -8.23 -14.49
N LYS A 140 -12.22 -8.08 -14.34
CA LYS A 140 -11.61 -7.38 -13.19
C LYS A 140 -11.94 -5.88 -13.20
N LEU A 141 -11.92 -5.25 -14.37
CA LEU A 141 -12.25 -3.84 -14.55
C LEU A 141 -13.77 -3.57 -14.51
N LYS A 142 -14.51 -4.22 -13.61
CA LYS A 142 -15.95 -4.01 -13.34
C LYS A 142 -16.21 -3.78 -11.83
N ALA A 143 -15.21 -3.33 -11.09
CA ALA A 143 -15.37 -2.98 -9.68
C ALA A 143 -15.96 -1.57 -9.53
N ALA A 144 -16.71 -1.34 -8.46
CA ALA A 144 -17.25 -0.02 -8.13
C ALA A 144 -16.15 0.99 -7.76
N TYR A 145 -15.09 0.49 -7.14
CA TYR A 145 -13.93 1.26 -6.70
C TYR A 145 -12.63 0.54 -7.06
N PHE A 146 -11.61 1.31 -7.39
CA PHE A 146 -10.24 0.85 -7.55
C PHE A 146 -9.32 1.67 -6.68
N GLU A 147 -8.29 1.03 -6.16
CA GLU A 147 -7.14 1.73 -5.59
C GLU A 147 -6.13 1.95 -6.69
N MET A 148 -5.84 3.22 -6.98
CA MET A 148 -4.59 3.55 -7.64
C MET A 148 -3.51 3.77 -6.60
N VAL A 149 -2.40 3.08 -6.77
CA VAL A 149 -1.27 3.09 -5.86
C VAL A 149 0.00 3.44 -6.65
N GLU A 150 0.84 4.28 -6.05
CA GLU A 150 2.18 4.57 -6.56
C GLU A 150 2.97 3.28 -6.74
N TYR A 151 3.59 3.14 -7.93
CA TYR A 151 4.53 2.08 -8.15
C TYR A 151 5.85 2.39 -7.44
N VAL A 152 6.34 1.48 -6.60
CA VAL A 152 7.64 1.60 -5.96
C VAL A 152 8.60 0.62 -6.61
N PRO A 153 9.61 1.08 -7.38
CA PRO A 153 10.66 0.20 -7.87
C PRO A 153 11.48 -0.27 -6.67
N GLY A 154 11.24 -1.49 -6.23
CA GLY A 154 11.79 -1.98 -4.98
C GLY A 154 11.70 -3.48 -4.84
N LEU A 155 12.38 -3.98 -3.83
CA LEU A 155 12.47 -5.41 -3.53
C LEU A 155 11.89 -5.69 -2.14
N GLN A 156 11.27 -6.86 -2.01
CA GLN A 156 10.81 -7.40 -0.73
C GLN A 156 11.99 -7.99 0.05
N LEU A 157 11.81 -8.21 1.36
CA LEU A 157 12.92 -8.59 2.24
C LEU A 157 13.69 -9.83 1.75
N TYR A 158 13.01 -10.88 1.31
CA TYR A 158 13.65 -12.15 0.93
C TYR A 158 14.65 -12.05 -0.25
N TYR A 159 14.67 -10.92 -0.98
CA TYR A 159 15.70 -10.68 -2.02
C TYR A 159 17.07 -10.26 -1.46
N PHE A 160 17.18 -10.01 -0.16
CA PHE A 160 18.37 -9.45 0.48
C PHE A 160 19.18 -10.49 1.27
N GLN A 161 19.41 -11.67 0.72
CA GLN A 161 20.20 -12.71 1.37
C GLN A 161 21.72 -12.47 1.22
N GLY A 162 22.51 -13.06 2.12
CA GLY A 162 23.98 -13.05 2.06
C GLY A 162 24.57 -11.65 2.27
N GLU A 163 25.50 -11.24 1.40
CA GLU A 163 26.18 -9.93 1.52
C GLU A 163 25.23 -8.74 1.32
N ARG A 164 24.12 -8.92 0.57
CA ARG A 164 23.09 -7.88 0.43
C ARG A 164 22.41 -7.56 1.75
N ALA A 165 22.26 -8.53 2.65
CA ALA A 165 21.60 -8.32 3.94
C ALA A 165 22.34 -7.26 4.80
N LYS A 166 23.67 -7.29 4.75
CA LYS A 166 24.54 -6.40 5.55
C LYS A 166 24.45 -4.94 5.13
N ILE A 167 24.07 -4.67 3.89
CA ILE A 167 24.02 -3.31 3.33
C ILE A 167 22.60 -2.72 3.37
N ILE A 168 21.56 -3.52 3.62
CA ILE A 168 20.19 -3.00 3.66
C ILE A 168 19.79 -2.36 5.00
N PHE A 169 20.55 -2.64 6.05
CA PHE A 169 20.31 -2.06 7.36
C PHE A 169 21.35 -0.99 7.65
N ASN A 170 20.91 0.26 7.60
CA ASN A 170 21.60 1.39 8.21
C ASN A 170 20.72 1.96 9.33
N GLN A 171 21.27 2.89 10.12
CA GLN A 171 20.56 3.46 11.27
C GLN A 171 19.20 4.06 10.87
N GLU A 172 19.13 4.80 9.78
CA GLU A 172 17.89 5.44 9.30
C GLU A 172 16.82 4.41 8.92
N ARG A 173 17.19 3.36 8.17
CA ARG A 173 16.24 2.32 7.73
C ARG A 173 15.79 1.44 8.88
N LEU A 174 16.66 1.11 9.83
CA LEU A 174 16.28 0.41 11.06
C LEU A 174 15.32 1.23 11.91
N PHE A 175 15.58 2.53 12.04
CA PHE A 175 14.68 3.44 12.75
C PHE A 175 13.32 3.52 12.04
N SER A 176 13.33 3.61 10.70
CA SER A 176 12.12 3.59 9.88
C SER A 176 11.32 2.28 10.02
N LEU A 177 11.98 1.12 10.14
CA LEU A 177 11.29 -0.14 10.45
C LEU A 177 10.63 -0.09 11.82
N GLY A 178 11.33 0.45 12.82
CA GLY A 178 10.76 0.69 14.14
C GLY A 178 9.50 1.57 14.06
N LYS A 179 9.53 2.65 13.27
CA LYS A 179 8.35 3.49 13.04
C LYS A 179 7.19 2.72 12.43
N ILE A 180 7.44 1.90 11.40
CA ILE A 180 6.42 1.06 10.77
C ILE A 180 5.80 0.11 11.81
N ILE A 181 6.61 -0.53 12.64
CA ILE A 181 6.14 -1.43 13.70
C ILE A 181 5.29 -0.69 14.72
N GLY A 182 5.74 0.49 15.19
CA GLY A 182 4.96 1.32 16.12
C GLY A 182 3.59 1.74 15.54
N PHE A 183 3.54 2.03 14.25
CA PHE A 183 2.28 2.26 13.54
C PHE A 183 1.41 1.01 13.45
N ASP A 184 1.99 -0.15 13.13
CA ASP A 184 1.27 -1.43 13.05
C ASP A 184 0.68 -1.86 14.40
N ILE A 185 1.37 -1.58 15.51
CA ILE A 185 0.80 -1.75 16.87
C ILE A 185 -0.44 -0.87 17.04
N PHE A 186 -0.39 0.38 16.57
CA PHE A 186 -1.49 1.31 16.74
C PHE A 186 -2.74 0.93 15.94
N ILE A 187 -2.57 0.46 14.71
CA ILE A 187 -3.69 0.08 13.84
C ILE A 187 -4.08 -1.41 13.96
N HIS A 188 -3.42 -2.17 14.84
CA HIS A 188 -3.56 -3.62 14.95
C HIS A 188 -3.28 -4.35 13.61
N ASN A 189 -2.17 -4.04 12.98
CA ASN A 189 -1.71 -4.71 11.78
C ASN A 189 -0.67 -5.80 12.11
N GLY A 190 -1.17 -6.97 12.53
CA GLY A 190 -0.31 -8.11 12.83
C GLY A 190 0.24 -8.83 11.60
N ASP A 191 -0.21 -8.49 10.39
CA ASP A 191 0.17 -9.23 9.18
C ASP A 191 1.63 -8.98 8.81
N ARG A 192 2.15 -7.75 8.97
CA ARG A 192 3.47 -7.37 8.44
C ARG A 192 4.64 -7.97 9.22
N PHE A 193 4.70 -7.74 10.53
CA PHE A 193 5.78 -8.20 11.39
C PHE A 193 5.23 -9.01 12.57
N PRO A 194 5.84 -10.14 12.94
CA PRO A 194 5.45 -10.87 14.13
C PRO A 194 5.94 -10.14 15.39
N LEU A 195 5.08 -10.10 16.40
CA LEU A 195 5.34 -9.55 17.73
C LEU A 195 4.61 -10.41 18.77
N PRO A 196 5.04 -10.42 20.05
CA PRO A 196 4.40 -11.22 21.11
C PRO A 196 2.95 -10.80 21.43
N ILE A 197 2.50 -9.66 20.92
CA ILE A 197 1.15 -9.13 21.14
C ILE A 197 0.08 -9.80 20.26
N TRP A 198 0.48 -10.44 19.16
CA TRP A 198 -0.41 -11.17 18.24
C TRP A 198 0.16 -12.55 17.87
N ARG A 199 -0.66 -13.39 17.23
CA ARG A 199 -0.28 -14.74 16.78
C ARG A 199 -0.12 -14.78 15.26
N SER A 200 0.75 -13.93 14.75
CA SER A 200 1.09 -13.85 13.33
C SER A 200 2.51 -14.35 13.11
N VAL A 201 2.76 -14.92 11.94
CA VAL A 201 4.11 -15.29 11.47
C VAL A 201 4.78 -14.15 10.68
N GLY A 202 4.05 -13.05 10.45
CA GLY A 202 4.51 -11.95 9.61
C GLY A 202 4.36 -12.21 8.12
N ASN A 203 4.56 -11.15 7.33
CA ASN A 203 4.38 -11.12 5.90
C ASN A 203 5.35 -10.09 5.30
N ALA A 204 6.54 -10.57 4.96
CA ALA A 204 7.60 -9.74 4.38
C ALA A 204 7.22 -9.10 3.04
N TYR A 205 6.18 -9.60 2.37
CA TYR A 205 5.69 -9.03 1.11
C TYR A 205 5.07 -7.64 1.30
N ASN A 206 4.64 -7.32 2.54
CA ASN A 206 4.01 -6.04 2.89
C ASN A 206 5.01 -4.94 3.26
N VAL A 207 6.29 -5.15 2.94
CA VAL A 207 7.39 -4.21 3.08
C VAL A 207 8.21 -4.21 1.79
N ILE A 208 8.43 -3.03 1.23
CA ILE A 208 9.29 -2.85 0.04
C ILE A 208 10.46 -1.97 0.42
N LEU A 209 11.69 -2.39 0.13
CA LEU A 209 12.84 -1.50 0.14
C LEU A 209 13.02 -0.91 -1.27
N LYS A 210 12.83 0.41 -1.39
CA LYS A 210 12.95 1.09 -2.68
C LYS A 210 14.40 1.06 -3.18
N VAL A 211 14.56 0.69 -4.43
CA VAL A 211 15.85 0.63 -5.15
C VAL A 211 15.96 1.85 -6.05
N ILE A 212 17.13 2.48 -6.08
CA ILE A 212 17.39 3.72 -6.83
C ILE A 212 17.99 3.41 -8.22
N ASP A 213 18.36 2.15 -8.48
CA ASP A 213 19.02 1.72 -9.71
C ASP A 213 18.10 1.68 -10.93
N GLU A 214 18.67 1.92 -12.12
CA GLU A 214 17.91 2.15 -13.37
C GLU A 214 17.65 0.87 -14.19
N LYS A 215 18.15 -0.30 -13.76
CA LYS A 215 18.04 -1.55 -14.53
C LYS A 215 17.47 -2.70 -13.71
N GLN A 216 16.40 -3.30 -14.22
CA GLN A 216 15.77 -4.47 -13.62
C GLN A 216 16.74 -5.67 -13.43
N GLU A 217 17.63 -5.91 -14.39
CA GLU A 217 18.60 -7.02 -14.33
C GLU A 217 19.50 -6.92 -13.09
N ASP A 218 19.88 -5.70 -12.73
CA ASP A 218 20.73 -5.42 -11.56
C ASP A 218 19.97 -5.64 -10.25
N MET A 219 18.67 -5.27 -10.22
CA MET A 219 17.80 -5.46 -9.05
C MET A 219 17.72 -6.95 -8.66
N PHE A 220 17.45 -7.82 -9.63
CA PHE A 220 17.24 -9.25 -9.39
C PHE A 220 18.51 -10.11 -9.43
N ASN A 221 19.65 -9.56 -9.80
CA ASN A 221 20.93 -10.27 -9.70
C ASN A 221 21.42 -10.35 -8.25
N PHE A 222 21.15 -11.45 -7.55
CA PHE A 222 21.54 -11.66 -6.14
C PHE A 222 23.03 -11.38 -5.82
N ASN A 223 23.93 -11.47 -6.81
CA ASN A 223 25.35 -11.19 -6.63
C ASN A 223 25.70 -9.70 -6.69
N ASN A 224 24.80 -8.84 -7.16
CA ASN A 224 25.04 -7.41 -7.24
C ASN A 224 24.84 -6.76 -5.87
N THR A 225 25.92 -6.49 -5.15
CA THR A 225 25.91 -5.79 -3.87
C THR A 225 26.02 -4.27 -4.00
N ASN A 226 26.11 -3.74 -5.23
CA ASN A 226 26.29 -2.31 -5.49
C ASN A 226 24.94 -1.61 -5.79
N LEU A 227 23.85 -2.11 -5.21
CA LEU A 227 22.55 -1.47 -5.32
C LEU A 227 22.43 -0.32 -4.32
N ASN A 228 21.78 0.74 -4.75
CA ASN A 228 21.45 1.88 -3.88
C ASN A 228 20.01 1.77 -3.41
N PHE A 229 19.81 1.97 -2.12
CA PHE A 229 18.52 1.84 -1.47
C PHE A 229 18.13 3.15 -0.80
N GLU A 230 16.86 3.50 -0.89
CA GLU A 230 16.33 4.70 -0.24
C GLU A 230 15.80 4.35 1.16
N CYS A 231 14.52 3.94 1.25
CA CYS A 231 13.87 3.63 2.52
C CYS A 231 12.89 2.46 2.38
N PHE A 232 12.45 1.94 3.52
CA PHE A 232 11.37 0.97 3.57
C PHE A 232 10.01 1.66 3.39
N TYR A 233 9.18 1.08 2.53
CA TYR A 233 7.79 1.44 2.31
C TYR A 233 6.91 0.37 2.94
N SER A 234 5.97 0.79 3.78
CA SER A 234 4.91 -0.09 4.25
C SER A 234 3.76 -0.08 3.24
N ILE A 235 3.33 -1.26 2.81
CA ILE A 235 2.19 -1.43 1.90
C ILE A 235 1.14 -2.36 2.51
N ASP A 236 -0.05 -2.38 1.90
CA ASP A 236 -1.18 -3.22 2.31
C ASP A 236 -1.51 -3.13 3.82
N PRO A 237 -1.73 -1.91 4.37
CA PRO A 237 -2.06 -1.77 5.77
C PRO A 237 -3.42 -2.42 6.08
N GLN A 238 -3.50 -3.12 7.20
CA GLN A 238 -4.73 -3.79 7.65
C GLN A 238 -5.09 -3.36 9.07
N THR A 239 -6.36 -3.50 9.44
CA THR A 239 -6.85 -3.22 10.79
C THR A 239 -8.02 -4.12 11.15
N ILE A 240 -8.38 -4.17 12.43
CA ILE A 240 -9.61 -4.84 12.87
C ILE A 240 -10.80 -3.92 12.56
N LEU A 241 -11.79 -4.49 11.87
CA LEU A 241 -13.07 -3.84 11.61
C LEU A 241 -14.12 -4.23 12.65
N LYS A 242 -15.05 -3.30 12.94
CA LYS A 242 -16.22 -3.52 13.80
C LYS A 242 -17.02 -4.73 13.29
N GLN A 243 -17.27 -5.68 14.17
CA GLN A 243 -18.12 -6.85 13.92
C GLN A 243 -19.52 -6.61 14.51
N HIS A 244 -20.51 -7.39 14.07
CA HIS A 244 -21.88 -7.26 14.57
C HIS A 244 -22.04 -7.66 16.05
N ASP A 245 -21.17 -8.52 16.59
CA ASP A 245 -21.15 -8.88 18.02
C ASP A 245 -20.08 -8.08 18.76
N SER A 246 -20.49 -6.96 19.34
CA SER A 246 -19.60 -6.05 20.07
C SER A 246 -18.99 -6.68 21.31
N SER A 247 -19.66 -7.64 21.96
CA SER A 247 -19.23 -8.16 23.26
C SER A 247 -17.98 -9.03 23.19
N ILE A 248 -17.86 -9.85 22.15
CA ILE A 248 -16.69 -10.69 21.90
C ILE A 248 -15.53 -9.82 21.39
N GLN A 249 -15.84 -8.89 20.48
CA GLN A 249 -14.86 -7.96 19.93
C GLN A 249 -14.21 -7.11 21.03
N ASP A 250 -14.99 -6.53 21.94
CA ASP A 250 -14.46 -5.74 23.05
C ASP A 250 -13.50 -6.54 23.94
N LYS A 251 -13.81 -7.82 24.21
CA LYS A 251 -12.90 -8.69 24.98
C LYS A 251 -11.58 -8.92 24.24
N ILE A 252 -11.62 -9.15 22.94
CA ILE A 252 -10.41 -9.34 22.11
C ILE A 252 -9.57 -8.05 22.11
N LEU A 253 -10.21 -6.90 21.89
CA LEU A 253 -9.53 -5.61 21.84
C LEU A 253 -8.93 -5.21 23.19
N ASN A 254 -9.64 -5.44 24.30
CA ASN A 254 -9.09 -5.16 25.63
C ASN A 254 -7.91 -6.09 25.95
N ALA A 255 -8.00 -7.39 25.61
CA ALA A 255 -6.89 -8.32 25.77
C ALA A 255 -5.68 -7.93 24.90
N TYR A 256 -5.91 -7.35 23.72
CA TYR A 256 -4.85 -6.79 22.90
C TYR A 256 -4.20 -5.57 23.56
N ILE A 257 -5.01 -4.63 24.06
CA ILE A 257 -4.51 -3.42 24.75
C ILE A 257 -3.62 -3.79 25.95
N GLU A 258 -4.02 -4.78 26.76
CA GLU A 258 -3.21 -5.27 27.89
C GLU A 258 -1.85 -5.81 27.42
N LYS A 259 -1.83 -6.57 26.32
CA LYS A 259 -0.58 -7.07 25.73
C LYS A 259 0.29 -5.94 25.18
N VAL A 260 -0.30 -4.94 24.53
CA VAL A 260 0.42 -3.77 24.04
C VAL A 260 1.03 -2.99 25.18
N GLN A 261 0.28 -2.74 26.26
CA GLN A 261 0.80 -2.07 27.44
C GLN A 261 2.00 -2.82 28.02
N LYS A 262 1.87 -4.13 28.21
CA LYS A 262 2.98 -4.97 28.69
C LYS A 262 4.18 -4.91 27.76
N PHE A 263 3.97 -5.11 26.47
CA PHE A 263 5.04 -5.09 25.47
C PHE A 263 5.80 -3.75 25.45
N LEU A 264 5.09 -2.62 25.52
CA LEU A 264 5.73 -1.31 25.55
C LEU A 264 6.49 -1.06 26.85
N GLN A 265 6.02 -1.61 27.98
CA GLN A 265 6.77 -1.55 29.24
C GLN A 265 8.05 -2.39 29.14
N ASP A 266 7.94 -3.64 28.67
CA ASP A 266 9.09 -4.52 28.44
C ASP A 266 10.11 -3.88 27.47
N LEU A 267 9.63 -3.16 26.44
CA LEU A 267 10.45 -2.41 25.49
C LEU A 267 11.22 -1.26 26.16
N CYS A 268 10.57 -0.52 27.06
CA CYS A 268 11.20 0.54 27.83
C CYS A 268 12.25 -0.03 28.80
N ASP A 269 11.93 -1.10 29.50
CA ASP A 269 12.83 -1.74 30.46
C ASP A 269 14.07 -2.30 29.76
N ASP A 270 13.90 -2.97 28.62
CA ASP A 270 14.99 -3.43 27.76
C ASP A 270 15.95 -2.30 27.36
N ILE A 271 15.45 -1.09 27.07
CA ILE A 271 16.30 0.06 26.75
C ILE A 271 17.09 0.53 27.98
N LYS A 272 16.48 0.51 29.17
CA LYS A 272 17.16 0.91 30.43
C LYS A 272 18.26 -0.07 30.83
N THR A 273 18.00 -1.37 30.65
CA THR A 273 18.91 -2.46 31.06
C THR A 273 19.86 -2.89 29.95
N ASN A 274 19.67 -2.41 28.72
CA ASN A 274 20.38 -2.85 27.51
C ASN A 274 20.17 -4.35 27.21
N GLU A 275 18.94 -4.84 27.45
CA GLU A 275 18.47 -6.20 27.15
C GLU A 275 17.72 -6.28 25.81
N LEU A 276 17.49 -7.50 25.30
CA LEU A 276 17.00 -7.76 23.94
C LEU A 276 15.71 -8.60 23.85
N ASN A 277 15.02 -8.83 24.95
CA ASN A 277 14.07 -9.93 25.00
C ASN A 277 12.75 -9.64 24.26
N CYS A 278 12.31 -8.38 24.21
CA CYS A 278 10.97 -8.07 23.67
C CYS A 278 10.84 -8.19 22.14
N LEU A 279 11.94 -8.16 21.37
CA LEU A 279 11.95 -8.23 19.90
C LEU A 279 12.46 -9.56 19.33
N GLU A 280 12.60 -10.60 20.15
CA GLU A 280 13.10 -11.93 19.69
C GLU A 280 12.31 -12.46 18.48
N THR A 281 10.97 -12.46 18.56
CA THR A 281 10.12 -12.90 17.43
C THR A 281 10.32 -12.10 16.14
N PHE A 282 10.64 -10.80 16.24
CA PHE A 282 10.94 -9.96 15.08
C PHE A 282 12.34 -10.25 14.53
N GLU A 283 13.33 -10.43 15.41
CA GLU A 283 14.69 -10.80 15.03
C GLU A 283 14.70 -12.15 14.30
N ASP A 284 14.00 -13.15 14.84
CA ASP A 284 13.84 -14.48 14.23
C ASP A 284 13.22 -14.36 12.85
N PHE A 285 12.16 -13.56 12.69
CA PHE A 285 11.55 -13.31 11.40
C PHE A 285 12.53 -12.69 10.40
N ILE A 286 13.29 -11.67 10.77
CA ILE A 286 14.30 -11.08 9.88
C ILE A 286 15.35 -12.13 9.50
N PHE A 287 15.82 -12.92 10.47
CA PHE A 287 16.77 -13.99 10.22
C PHE A 287 16.22 -15.04 9.27
N GLU A 288 14.98 -15.49 9.43
CA GLU A 288 14.33 -16.44 8.53
C GLU A 288 14.22 -15.90 7.10
N GLN A 289 13.84 -14.63 6.94
CA GLN A 289 13.62 -14.03 5.62
C GLN A 289 14.93 -13.80 4.85
N ILE A 290 15.99 -13.35 5.52
CA ILE A 290 17.21 -12.87 4.83
C ILE A 290 18.52 -13.48 5.32
N GLN A 291 18.47 -14.39 6.29
CA GLN A 291 19.64 -15.06 6.89
C GLN A 291 20.62 -14.07 7.54
N TYR A 292 20.11 -12.96 8.06
CA TYR A 292 20.89 -11.95 8.78
C TYR A 292 20.34 -11.76 10.19
N LYS A 293 21.24 -11.87 11.16
CA LYS A 293 20.92 -11.66 12.57
C LYS A 293 21.23 -10.21 12.94
N LEU A 294 20.21 -9.47 13.33
CA LEU A 294 20.38 -8.09 13.79
C LEU A 294 21.25 -8.06 15.05
N SER A 295 22.21 -7.14 15.10
CA SER A 295 23.02 -6.90 16.28
C SER A 295 22.21 -6.22 17.39
N LYS A 296 22.76 -6.20 18.61
CA LYS A 296 22.11 -5.55 19.76
C LYS A 296 21.86 -4.06 19.50
N GLU A 297 22.81 -3.40 18.86
CA GLU A 297 22.73 -1.98 18.52
C GLU A 297 21.68 -1.72 17.44
N GLU A 298 21.59 -2.60 16.44
CA GLU A 298 20.57 -2.49 15.38
C GLU A 298 19.16 -2.69 15.96
N LEU A 299 18.96 -3.67 16.83
CA LEU A 299 17.70 -3.87 17.55
C LEU A 299 17.35 -2.67 18.42
N LEU A 300 18.31 -2.09 19.15
CA LEU A 300 18.08 -0.88 19.95
C LEU A 300 17.56 0.29 19.08
N ILE A 301 18.07 0.46 17.86
CA ILE A 301 17.59 1.48 16.92
C ILE A 301 16.13 1.21 16.52
N VAL A 302 15.78 -0.05 16.24
CA VAL A 302 14.38 -0.44 15.95
C VAL A 302 13.47 -0.12 17.15
N LYS A 303 13.89 -0.47 18.38
CA LYS A 303 13.13 -0.17 19.61
C LYS A 303 12.87 1.33 19.76
N LYS A 304 13.89 2.16 19.54
CA LYS A 304 13.76 3.62 19.56
C LYS A 304 12.79 4.13 18.50
N GLY A 305 12.83 3.56 17.29
CA GLY A 305 11.89 3.90 16.22
C GLY A 305 10.43 3.57 16.59
N ILE A 306 10.19 2.44 17.27
CA ILE A 306 8.86 2.08 17.80
C ILE A 306 8.39 3.14 18.78
N LEU A 307 9.17 3.42 19.84
CA LEU A 307 8.77 4.37 20.88
C LEU A 307 8.60 5.80 20.33
N TYR A 308 9.47 6.23 19.41
CA TYR A 308 9.33 7.51 18.72
C TYR A 308 7.98 7.61 18.01
N GLN A 309 7.57 6.56 17.31
CA GLN A 309 6.29 6.55 16.63
C GLN A 309 5.10 6.57 17.59
N ILE A 310 5.19 5.86 18.72
CA ILE A 310 4.18 5.92 19.79
C ILE A 310 4.02 7.35 20.32
N GLN A 311 5.13 8.05 20.58
CA GLN A 311 5.10 9.46 21.00
C GLN A 311 4.45 10.35 19.94
N LYS A 312 4.80 10.16 18.67
CA LYS A 312 4.22 10.90 17.54
C LYS A 312 2.71 10.69 17.41
N ILE A 313 2.22 9.47 17.63
CA ILE A 313 0.78 9.16 17.63
C ILE A 313 0.04 9.90 18.75
N VAL A 314 0.59 9.90 19.97
CA VAL A 314 0.00 10.65 21.10
C VAL A 314 -0.03 12.15 20.81
N GLN A 315 1.06 12.71 20.27
CA GLN A 315 1.12 14.12 19.88
C GLN A 315 0.16 14.46 18.75
N PHE A 316 -0.06 13.54 17.80
CA PHE A 316 -1.01 13.73 16.71
C PHE A 316 -2.45 13.79 17.21
N GLY A 317 -2.80 13.03 18.24
CA GLY A 317 -4.09 13.14 18.94
C GLY A 317 -5.27 12.52 18.18
N ILE A 318 -6.33 12.22 18.93
CA ILE A 318 -7.51 11.51 18.41
C ILE A 318 -8.34 12.38 17.46
N GLU A 319 -8.33 13.69 17.66
CA GLU A 319 -9.09 14.66 16.88
C GLU A 319 -8.63 14.67 15.41
N ASN A 320 -7.32 14.62 15.18
CA ASN A 320 -6.77 14.58 13.82
C ASN A 320 -7.04 13.23 13.13
N ILE A 321 -7.07 12.14 13.89
CA ILE A 321 -7.43 10.81 13.36
C ILE A 321 -8.89 10.79 12.89
N ILE A 322 -9.81 11.31 13.72
CA ILE A 322 -11.22 11.47 13.37
C ILE A 322 -11.37 12.35 12.12
N LYS A 323 -10.62 13.45 12.05
CA LYS A 323 -10.65 14.36 10.91
C LYS A 323 -10.27 13.65 9.60
N ILE A 324 -9.23 12.82 9.59
CA ILE A 324 -8.85 12.04 8.39
C ILE A 324 -10.00 11.12 7.94
N GLN A 325 -10.68 10.45 8.88
CA GLN A 325 -11.84 9.62 8.55
C GLN A 325 -12.96 10.45 7.91
N GLN A 326 -13.28 11.61 8.50
CA GLN A 326 -14.34 12.50 8.01
C GLN A 326 -14.06 13.07 6.63
N GLU A 327 -12.81 13.44 6.34
CA GLU A 327 -12.39 13.97 5.04
C GLU A 327 -12.47 12.93 3.91
N LEU A 328 -12.49 11.64 4.24
CA LEU A 328 -12.58 10.55 3.28
C LEU A 328 -14.02 10.09 2.99
N LEU A 329 -15.02 10.57 3.73
CA LEU A 329 -16.42 10.24 3.48
C LEU A 329 -16.86 10.74 2.09
N LEU A 330 -17.50 9.87 1.33
CA LEU A 330 -18.09 10.24 0.05
C LEU A 330 -19.51 10.78 0.26
N PRO A 331 -19.96 11.77 -0.55
CA PRO A 331 -21.37 12.11 -0.63
C PRO A 331 -22.21 10.90 -1.08
N ASP A 332 -23.44 10.75 -0.59
CA ASP A 332 -24.33 9.60 -0.87
C ASP A 332 -24.48 9.28 -2.37
N PHE A 333 -24.52 10.31 -3.22
CA PHE A 333 -24.67 10.12 -4.67
C PHE A 333 -23.40 9.56 -5.36
N GLN A 334 -22.27 9.57 -4.66
CA GLN A 334 -21.00 8.98 -5.11
C GLN A 334 -20.72 7.64 -4.43
N ASP A 335 -21.38 7.33 -3.31
CA ASP A 335 -21.19 6.05 -2.64
C ASP A 335 -22.10 4.97 -3.24
N TRP A 336 -21.50 4.18 -4.11
CA TRP A 336 -22.15 3.03 -4.73
C TRP A 336 -22.67 2.05 -3.68
N MET A 337 -24.00 2.05 -3.50
CA MET A 337 -24.72 1.19 -2.56
C MET A 337 -24.24 1.30 -1.10
N ASP A 338 -23.81 2.49 -0.66
CA ASP A 338 -23.28 2.73 0.70
C ASP A 338 -22.07 1.83 1.06
N SER A 339 -21.42 1.23 0.06
CA SER A 339 -20.38 0.23 0.32
C SER A 339 -19.06 0.86 0.78
N TYR A 340 -18.74 2.06 0.32
CA TYR A 340 -17.49 2.74 0.67
C TYR A 340 -17.54 3.30 2.09
N ASN A 341 -18.57 4.10 2.39
CA ASN A 341 -18.75 4.74 3.69
C ASN A 341 -19.07 3.70 4.77
N SER A 342 -19.85 2.67 4.47
CA SER A 342 -20.08 1.56 5.41
C SER A 342 -18.77 0.87 5.81
N CYS A 343 -17.88 0.58 4.85
CA CYS A 343 -16.56 0.02 5.16
C CYS A 343 -15.70 1.01 6.00
N LEU A 344 -15.73 2.30 5.68
CA LEU A 344 -14.96 3.32 6.41
C LEU A 344 -15.45 3.47 7.87
N ASN A 345 -16.77 3.38 8.07
CA ASN A 345 -17.42 3.49 9.38
C ASN A 345 -17.22 2.25 10.26
N GLN A 346 -16.77 1.14 9.68
CA GLN A 346 -16.36 -0.04 10.44
C GLN A 346 -15.01 0.12 11.14
N ILE A 347 -14.26 1.20 10.88
CA ILE A 347 -13.01 1.47 11.60
C ILE A 347 -13.31 1.81 13.06
N HIS A 348 -12.59 1.17 13.98
CA HIS A 348 -12.82 1.29 15.41
C HIS A 348 -12.05 2.47 16.03
N ILE A 349 -12.56 3.69 15.83
CA ILE A 349 -11.94 4.92 16.37
C ILE A 349 -11.83 4.88 17.90
N GLU A 350 -12.82 4.32 18.59
CA GLU A 350 -12.81 4.20 20.06
C GLU A 350 -11.67 3.30 20.54
N PHE A 351 -11.26 2.31 19.74
CA PHE A 351 -10.09 1.48 20.02
C PHE A 351 -8.78 2.27 19.88
N HIS A 352 -8.64 3.09 18.84
CA HIS A 352 -7.50 4.00 18.70
C HIS A 352 -7.39 4.96 19.88
N GLN A 353 -8.52 5.50 20.36
CA GLN A 353 -8.54 6.37 21.53
C GLN A 353 -8.03 5.66 22.79
N LYS A 354 -8.48 4.42 23.04
CA LYS A 354 -7.98 3.62 24.17
C LYS A 354 -6.47 3.36 24.08
N LEU A 355 -5.94 3.07 22.88
CA LEU A 355 -4.50 2.89 22.67
C LEU A 355 -3.72 4.18 22.95
N ILE A 356 -4.22 5.35 22.51
CA ILE A 356 -3.59 6.65 22.80
C ILE A 356 -3.49 6.88 24.31
N THR A 357 -4.51 6.51 25.08
CA THR A 357 -4.45 6.59 26.55
C THR A 357 -3.33 5.72 27.10
N VAL A 358 -3.25 4.45 26.69
CA VAL A 358 -2.16 3.56 27.13
C VAL A 358 -0.79 4.10 26.74
N PHE A 359 -0.65 4.62 25.52
CA PHE A 359 0.60 5.22 25.05
C PHE A 359 0.99 6.43 25.89
N THR A 360 0.03 7.28 26.25
CA THR A 360 0.24 8.43 27.12
C THR A 360 0.74 8.01 28.49
N ASP A 361 0.14 6.97 29.08
CA ASP A 361 0.56 6.43 30.37
C ASP A 361 1.98 5.85 30.33
N ILE A 362 2.33 5.13 29.25
CA ILE A 362 3.69 4.61 29.03
C ILE A 362 4.71 5.75 28.91
N ILE A 363 4.40 6.80 28.15
CA ILE A 363 5.26 7.98 27.98
C ILE A 363 5.49 8.68 29.32
N ASN A 364 4.42 8.90 30.09
CA ASN A 364 4.51 9.57 31.38
C ASN A 364 5.33 8.76 32.39
N THR A 365 5.13 7.45 32.43
CA THR A 365 5.84 6.54 33.36
C THR A 365 7.33 6.41 33.02
N ASN A 366 7.70 6.57 31.75
CA ASN A 366 9.05 6.37 31.24
C ASN A 366 9.62 7.65 30.61
N SER A 367 9.25 8.82 31.15
CA SER A 367 9.54 10.13 30.55
C SER A 367 11.01 10.38 30.23
N GLU A 368 11.92 9.80 31.01
CA GLU A 368 13.36 9.88 30.82
C GLU A 368 13.83 9.23 29.51
N ILE A 369 13.19 8.15 29.06
CA ILE A 369 13.50 7.54 27.76
C ILE A 369 13.00 8.46 26.64
N PHE A 370 11.75 8.89 26.72
CA PHE A 370 11.09 9.68 25.68
C PHE A 370 11.67 11.08 25.50
N GLN A 371 12.39 11.61 26.50
CA GLN A 371 13.16 12.86 26.38
C GLN A 371 14.46 12.68 25.57
N THR A 372 14.92 11.45 25.35
CA THR A 372 16.15 11.13 24.62
C THR A 372 15.92 10.61 23.20
N LEU A 373 14.66 10.35 22.84
CA LEU A 373 14.22 10.01 21.49
C LEU A 373 14.11 11.28 20.66
#